data_AF-G2T3S4-F1
#
_entry.id   AF-G2T3S4-F1
#
_cell.length_a   1.000
_cell.length_b   1.000
_cell.length_c   1.000
_cell.angle_alpha   90.00
_cell.angle_beta   90.00
_cell.angle_gamma   90.00
#
_symmetry.space_group_name_H-M   'P 1'
#
loop_
_entity.id
_entity.type
_entity.pdbx_description
1 polymer ?
#
loop_
_entity_poly.entity_id
_entity_poly.type
_entity_poly.pdbx_seq_one_letter_code
_entity_poly.pdbx_strand_id
1 'polypeptide(L)'
;MKIRIYVMTHKKFEMPQSPLFRPLHVGRACGEDLGYPGDDTGENISDKNCYYSELTGLYWVWKNCHDVDYVGTCHYRRYLLGADERILMEDDYEKLLSEYDLITTKQVALNNSYYYGFCANHNKKALDAAGEVIKERYPAYYPAFERLVHGTRTYFGNMFVTSKELYDSYCSWLFSIFAEVEKRICLETGEDAYHKRVFGFISEFLLLVWVTVQGLSVCECKVGMIGEKAETREMKEQLAGYFARRDVDGAKAYFLERRKERPDVLMEASDVTGELRLCMQVIATAGMEQTRYGTNLLERENRFKELMQMFDRLDQIVYRYRNGLQKKEDAVFLKEQGITDTALLIALRIPGDDAARQKELFAQITADKKALDGTTADTVTV
;
A
#
# COMPACT_ATOMS: atom_id res chain seq x y z
N MET A 1 1.59 27.76 13.23
CA MET A 1 2.74 27.62 12.30
C MET A 1 2.19 27.28 10.92
N LYS A 2 2.72 27.75 9.79
CA LYS A 2 2.12 27.45 8.48
C LYS A 2 2.76 26.22 7.85
N ILE A 3 2.09 25.08 7.98
CA ILE A 3 2.52 23.77 7.47
C ILE A 3 1.73 23.42 6.21
N ARG A 4 2.39 22.83 5.21
CA ARG A 4 1.74 22.26 4.03
C ARG A 4 2.39 20.97 3.59
N ILE A 5 1.59 19.92 3.41
CA ILE A 5 2.08 18.62 2.92
C ILE A 5 1.45 18.36 1.56
N TYR A 6 2.29 18.20 0.54
CA TYR A 6 1.87 17.86 -0.81
C TYR A 6 1.76 16.35 -0.99
N VAL A 7 0.57 15.90 -1.39
CA VAL A 7 0.25 14.50 -1.62
C VAL A 7 0.46 14.20 -3.10
N MET A 8 1.57 13.53 -3.42
CA MET A 8 1.96 13.20 -4.78
C MET A 8 1.06 12.12 -5.35
N THR A 9 0.42 12.41 -6.48
CA THR A 9 -0.49 11.49 -7.14
C THR A 9 -0.37 11.51 -8.66
N HIS A 10 -0.67 10.38 -9.29
CA HIS A 10 -0.88 10.21 -10.73
C HIS A 10 -2.24 9.53 -11.01
N LYS A 11 -3.10 9.43 -10.00
CA LYS A 11 -4.46 8.85 -10.07
C LYS A 11 -5.42 9.60 -9.15
N LYS A 12 -6.73 9.46 -9.39
CA LYS A 12 -7.72 9.91 -8.40
C LYS A 12 -7.61 9.06 -7.14
N PHE A 13 -7.79 9.70 -5.99
CA PHE A 13 -7.68 9.04 -4.69
C PHE A 13 -8.56 9.72 -3.66
N GLU A 14 -8.81 9.01 -2.56
CA GLU A 14 -9.51 9.54 -1.40
C GLU A 14 -8.53 10.29 -0.51
N MET A 15 -8.70 11.60 -0.44
CA MET A 15 -7.84 12.48 0.36
C MET A 15 -8.30 12.48 1.83
N PRO A 16 -7.38 12.51 2.80
CA PRO A 16 -7.72 12.81 4.19
C PRO A 16 -8.49 14.13 4.28
N GLN A 17 -9.53 14.18 5.12
CA GLN A 17 -10.35 15.38 5.32
C GLN A 17 -9.61 16.40 6.21
N SER A 18 -8.54 17.01 5.67
CA SER A 18 -7.73 18.00 6.38
C SER A 18 -7.09 18.99 5.40
N PRO A 19 -7.07 20.30 5.71
CA PRO A 19 -6.44 21.33 4.88
C PRO A 19 -4.90 21.24 4.85
N LEU A 20 -4.31 20.47 5.77
CA LEU A 20 -2.88 20.20 5.85
C LEU A 20 -2.35 19.52 4.58
N PHE A 21 -3.14 18.58 4.04
CA PHE A 21 -2.79 17.77 2.87
C PHE A 21 -3.35 18.41 1.60
N ARG A 22 -2.49 18.62 0.60
CA ARG A 22 -2.87 19.17 -0.70
C ARG A 22 -2.46 18.23 -1.82
N PRO A 23 -3.38 17.81 -2.72
CA PRO A 23 -3.00 16.94 -3.81
C PRO A 23 -2.13 17.70 -4.81
N LEU A 24 -1.10 17.03 -5.32
CA LEU A 24 -0.29 17.50 -6.44
C LEU A 24 -0.22 16.39 -7.49
N HIS A 25 -0.75 16.66 -8.67
CA HIS A 25 -0.68 15.73 -9.79
C HIS A 25 0.73 15.80 -10.38
N VAL A 26 1.53 14.76 -10.13
CA VAL A 26 2.88 14.62 -10.66
C VAL A 26 2.90 14.03 -12.06
N GLY A 27 3.79 14.51 -12.92
CA GLY A 27 3.81 14.12 -14.33
C GLY A 27 2.61 14.63 -15.13
N ARG A 28 1.97 15.71 -14.66
CA ARG A 28 0.79 16.31 -15.28
C ARG A 28 1.02 16.65 -16.76
N ALA A 29 2.22 17.09 -17.13
CA ALA A 29 2.58 17.46 -18.50
C ALA A 29 2.38 16.32 -19.51
N CYS A 30 2.45 15.07 -19.06
CA CYS A 30 2.30 13.87 -19.89
C CYS A 30 1.03 13.06 -19.56
N GLY A 31 0.21 13.51 -18.61
CA GLY A 31 -0.93 12.78 -18.06
C GLY A 31 -2.30 13.44 -18.29
N GLU A 32 -3.37 12.68 -18.11
CA GLU A 32 -4.75 13.19 -18.19
C GLU A 32 -5.17 14.02 -16.99
N ASP A 33 -6.10 14.98 -17.15
CA ASP A 33 -6.53 15.80 -16.02
C ASP A 33 -7.28 15.03 -14.95
N LEU A 34 -6.73 15.00 -13.74
CA LEU A 34 -7.36 14.38 -12.58
C LEU A 34 -8.23 15.37 -11.79
N GLY A 35 -8.20 16.66 -12.12
CA GLY A 35 -8.89 17.73 -11.40
C GLY A 35 -8.12 18.26 -10.19
N TYR A 36 -6.81 18.01 -10.12
CA TYR A 36 -5.92 18.51 -9.07
C TYR A 36 -4.91 19.50 -9.65
N PRO A 37 -4.34 20.41 -8.83
CA PRO A 37 -3.16 21.20 -9.24
C PRO A 37 -2.05 20.27 -9.76
N GLY A 38 -1.48 20.64 -10.90
CA GLY A 38 -0.39 19.89 -11.54
C GLY A 38 0.98 20.45 -11.19
N ASP A 39 1.98 19.57 -11.26
CA ASP A 39 3.40 19.93 -11.18
C ASP A 39 3.96 20.52 -12.49
N ASP A 40 3.12 20.81 -13.48
CA ASP A 40 3.44 21.33 -14.82
C ASP A 40 3.26 22.85 -14.95
N THR A 41 3.17 23.55 -13.82
CA THR A 41 3.01 25.01 -13.76
C THR A 41 4.27 25.69 -13.18
N GLY A 42 4.49 26.97 -13.49
CA GLY A 42 5.68 27.69 -13.02
C GLY A 42 6.98 27.04 -13.46
N GLU A 43 8.03 27.10 -12.63
CA GLU A 43 9.29 26.38 -12.91
C GLU A 43 9.13 24.91 -12.52
N ASN A 44 9.34 24.00 -13.48
CA ASN A 44 9.04 22.59 -13.30
C ASN A 44 9.87 21.64 -14.18
N ILE A 45 9.73 20.34 -13.90
CA ILE A 45 10.29 19.22 -14.67
C ILE A 45 9.25 18.10 -14.85
N SER A 46 7.96 18.46 -14.97
CA SER A 46 6.82 17.52 -14.98
C SER A 46 6.94 16.49 -16.11
N ASP A 47 7.41 16.90 -17.28
CA ASP A 47 7.66 16.05 -18.45
C ASP A 47 8.68 14.93 -18.17
N LYS A 48 9.55 15.10 -17.17
CA LYS A 48 10.56 14.11 -16.74
C LYS A 48 10.05 13.09 -15.71
N ASN A 49 8.74 13.05 -15.41
CA ASN A 49 8.19 12.16 -14.39
C ASN A 49 8.49 10.67 -14.62
N CYS A 50 8.62 10.23 -15.88
CA CYS A 50 9.00 8.85 -16.19
C CYS A 50 10.39 8.45 -15.66
N TYR A 51 11.28 9.43 -15.41
CA TYR A 51 12.62 9.19 -14.84
C TYR A 51 12.72 9.61 -13.37
N TYR A 52 12.08 10.73 -13.02
CA TYR A 52 12.17 11.36 -11.70
C TYR A 52 11.05 10.92 -10.74
N SER A 53 10.00 10.28 -11.23
CA SER A 53 8.82 9.89 -10.44
C SER A 53 8.30 11.06 -9.60
N GLU A 54 7.96 10.84 -8.34
CA GLU A 54 7.45 11.86 -7.41
C GLU A 54 8.40 13.05 -7.18
N LEU A 55 9.68 12.95 -7.56
CA LEU A 55 10.62 14.07 -7.47
C LEU A 55 10.26 15.24 -8.38
N THR A 56 9.47 15.01 -9.43
CA THR A 56 8.90 16.11 -10.22
C THR A 56 8.00 17.02 -9.38
N GLY A 57 7.19 16.43 -8.50
CA GLY A 57 6.44 17.15 -7.48
C GLY A 57 7.35 17.79 -6.42
N LEU A 58 8.39 17.09 -5.96
CA LEU A 58 9.38 17.66 -5.01
C LEU A 58 10.04 18.93 -5.59
N TYR A 59 10.46 18.87 -6.86
CA TYR A 59 11.04 20.01 -7.58
C TYR A 59 10.03 21.15 -7.71
N TRP A 60 8.79 20.86 -8.09
CA TRP A 60 7.76 21.87 -8.21
C TRP A 60 7.51 22.59 -6.88
N VAL A 61 7.43 21.83 -5.77
CA VAL A 61 7.25 22.42 -4.44
C VAL A 61 8.45 23.31 -4.06
N TRP A 62 9.68 22.88 -4.36
CA TRP A 62 10.88 23.70 -4.14
C TRP A 62 10.80 25.05 -4.85
N LYS A 63 10.37 25.04 -6.12
CA LYS A 63 10.41 26.22 -6.98
C LYS A 63 9.20 27.14 -6.89
N ASN A 64 8.06 26.65 -6.43
CA ASN A 64 6.80 27.38 -6.53
C ASN A 64 6.08 27.59 -5.19
N CYS A 65 6.42 26.82 -4.15
CA CYS A 65 5.86 27.03 -2.80
C CYS A 65 6.79 27.97 -2.03
N HIS A 66 6.34 29.18 -1.67
CA HIS A 66 7.14 30.14 -0.89
C HIS A 66 6.41 30.70 0.34
N ASP A 67 5.12 30.40 0.47
CA ASP A 67 4.24 30.99 1.47
C ASP A 67 4.03 30.06 2.68
N VAL A 68 5.06 29.36 3.16
CA VAL A 68 4.96 28.37 4.26
C VAL A 68 6.21 28.39 5.14
N ASP A 69 6.04 28.05 6.41
CA ASP A 69 7.15 27.88 7.35
C ASP A 69 7.72 26.46 7.23
N TYR A 70 6.85 25.47 7.05
CA TYR A 70 7.19 24.07 6.93
C TYR A 70 6.48 23.45 5.74
N VAL A 71 7.19 22.55 5.08
CA VAL A 71 6.70 21.88 3.88
C VAL A 71 7.13 20.42 3.87
N GLY A 72 6.32 19.59 3.24
CA GLY A 72 6.67 18.20 3.06
C GLY A 72 5.92 17.54 1.92
N THR A 73 6.28 16.29 1.70
CA THR A 73 5.73 15.47 0.62
C THR A 73 5.35 14.10 1.16
N CYS A 74 4.22 13.57 0.71
CA CYS A 74 3.81 12.19 0.92
C CYS A 74 3.21 11.62 -0.36
N HIS A 75 2.83 10.34 -0.35
CA HIS A 75 2.15 9.73 -1.49
C HIS A 75 0.65 9.64 -1.26
N TYR A 76 -0.11 9.59 -2.35
CA TYR A 76 -1.59 9.49 -2.36
C TYR A 76 -2.18 8.40 -1.45
N ARG A 77 -1.42 7.34 -1.14
CA ARG A 77 -1.84 6.25 -0.25
C ARG A 77 -0.94 6.00 0.95
N ARG A 78 0.10 6.79 1.18
CA ARG A 78 1.07 6.53 2.25
C ARG A 78 1.26 7.78 3.11
N TYR A 79 1.00 7.63 4.39
CA TYR A 79 1.01 8.73 5.36
C TYR A 79 1.82 8.33 6.59
N LEU A 80 2.50 9.30 7.21
CA LEU A 80 3.25 9.05 8.43
C LEU A 80 2.29 8.86 9.61
N LEU A 81 2.61 7.90 10.47
CA LEU A 81 1.81 7.55 11.64
C LEU A 81 2.48 7.98 12.93
N GLY A 82 1.64 8.41 13.88
CA GLY A 82 2.02 8.60 15.28
C GLY A 82 2.27 7.28 16.01
N ALA A 83 2.67 7.39 17.27
CA ALA A 83 2.91 6.24 18.14
C ALA A 83 1.64 5.42 18.42
N ASP A 84 0.48 6.07 18.34
CA ASP A 84 -0.88 5.51 18.45
C ASP A 84 -1.43 4.98 17.11
N GLU A 85 -0.57 4.88 16.08
CA GLU A 85 -0.87 4.32 14.77
C GLU A 85 -1.92 5.08 13.94
N ARG A 86 -2.33 6.28 14.39
CA ARG A 86 -3.14 7.20 13.58
C ARG A 86 -2.26 8.06 12.67
N ILE A 87 -2.86 8.54 11.59
CA ILE A 87 -2.21 9.50 10.68
C ILE A 87 -1.88 10.78 11.46
N LEU A 88 -0.65 11.26 11.30
CA LEU A 88 -0.24 12.54 11.87
C LEU A 88 -1.06 13.68 11.28
N MET A 89 -1.61 14.52 12.15
CA MET A 89 -2.37 15.71 11.81
C MET A 89 -1.61 16.97 12.21
N GLU A 90 -2.21 18.15 11.97
CA GLU A 90 -1.55 19.45 12.12
C GLU A 90 -0.90 19.62 13.50
N ASP A 91 -1.64 19.39 14.59
CA ASP A 91 -1.12 19.48 15.97
C ASP A 91 0.07 18.54 16.23
N ASP A 92 0.07 17.34 15.62
CA ASP A 92 1.17 16.39 15.78
C ASP A 92 2.43 16.89 15.08
N TYR A 93 2.27 17.37 13.84
CA TYR A 93 3.37 17.96 13.09
C TYR A 93 3.89 19.22 13.78
N GLU A 94 3.00 20.07 14.32
CA GLU A 94 3.43 21.27 15.03
C GLU A 94 4.33 20.93 16.22
N LYS A 95 3.93 19.93 17.01
CA LYS A 95 4.74 19.44 18.13
C LYS A 95 6.06 18.85 17.65
N LEU A 96 6.02 17.90 16.71
CA LEU A 96 7.22 17.18 16.26
C LEU A 96 8.24 18.12 15.60
N LEU A 97 7.80 19.10 14.80
CA LEU A 97 8.68 20.07 14.14
C LEU A 97 9.28 21.11 15.11
N SER A 98 8.78 21.18 16.35
CA SER A 98 9.42 21.97 17.41
C SER A 98 10.58 21.23 18.10
N GLU A 99 10.64 19.90 17.95
CA GLU A 99 11.62 19.03 18.60
C GLU A 99 12.65 18.43 17.61
N TYR A 100 12.27 18.30 16.34
CA TYR A 100 13.04 17.65 15.30
C TYR A 100 13.16 18.53 14.05
N ASP A 101 14.30 18.43 13.36
CA ASP A 101 14.56 19.16 12.12
C ASP A 101 13.78 18.55 10.95
N LEU A 102 13.60 17.24 10.95
CA LEU A 102 12.96 16.51 9.86
C LEU A 102 12.16 15.30 10.37
N ILE A 103 10.97 15.12 9.81
CA ILE A 103 10.09 13.98 10.09
C ILE A 103 10.01 13.13 8.81
N THR A 104 10.31 11.84 8.89
CA THR A 104 10.36 10.93 7.72
C THR A 104 9.98 9.50 8.12
N THR A 105 10.03 8.58 7.18
CA THR A 105 9.77 7.16 7.43
C THR A 105 10.84 6.53 8.32
N LYS A 106 10.49 5.48 9.05
CA LYS A 106 11.50 4.57 9.62
C LYS A 106 12.45 4.06 8.55
N GLN A 107 13.72 3.90 8.93
CA GLN A 107 14.69 3.26 8.06
C GLN A 107 14.28 1.81 7.78
N VAL A 108 14.39 1.40 6.52
CA VAL A 108 14.23 0.02 6.11
C VAL A 108 15.55 -0.71 6.31
N ALA A 109 15.50 -1.86 7.00
CA ALA A 109 16.63 -2.77 7.09
C ALA A 109 16.66 -3.67 5.85
N LEU A 110 17.77 -3.63 5.12
CA LEU A 110 18.00 -4.40 3.91
C LEU A 110 18.74 -5.71 4.23
N ASN A 111 18.48 -6.75 3.44
CA ASN A 111 19.16 -8.04 3.59
C ASN A 111 20.63 -8.00 3.13
N ASN A 112 20.98 -7.04 2.27
CA ASN A 112 22.32 -6.82 1.72
C ASN A 112 22.61 -5.32 1.67
N SER A 113 23.82 -4.93 1.24
CA SER A 113 24.14 -3.51 1.08
C SER A 113 23.21 -2.84 0.06
N TYR A 114 22.96 -1.54 0.25
CA TYR A 114 22.17 -0.74 -0.69
C TYR A 114 22.76 -0.84 -2.10
N TYR A 115 24.09 -0.73 -2.24
CA TYR A 115 24.80 -0.87 -3.51
C TYR A 115 24.49 -2.21 -4.19
N TYR A 116 24.59 -3.32 -3.45
CA TYR A 116 24.32 -4.64 -3.99
C TYR A 116 22.87 -4.80 -4.44
N GLY A 117 21.92 -4.40 -3.57
CA GLY A 117 20.49 -4.46 -3.88
C GLY A 117 20.12 -3.59 -5.08
N PHE A 118 20.71 -2.40 -5.19
CA PHE A 118 20.50 -1.50 -6.31
C PHE A 118 21.06 -2.09 -7.60
N CYS A 119 22.32 -2.55 -7.61
CA CYS A 119 22.95 -3.13 -8.80
C CYS A 119 22.26 -4.40 -9.30
N ALA A 120 21.60 -5.16 -8.41
CA ALA A 120 20.85 -6.34 -8.79
C ALA A 120 19.52 -6.03 -9.51
N ASN A 121 18.96 -4.83 -9.32
CA ASN A 121 17.60 -4.49 -9.78
C ASN A 121 17.52 -3.20 -10.63
N HIS A 122 18.61 -2.44 -10.75
CA HIS A 122 18.63 -1.13 -11.39
C HIS A 122 19.95 -0.88 -12.12
N ASN A 123 19.98 0.17 -12.95
CA ASN A 123 21.16 0.58 -13.70
C ASN A 123 22.28 1.07 -12.77
N LYS A 124 23.21 0.17 -12.44
CA LYS A 124 24.42 0.43 -11.65
C LYS A 124 25.14 1.73 -12.04
N LYS A 125 25.23 2.02 -13.35
CA LYS A 125 25.98 3.21 -13.83
C LYS A 125 25.40 4.51 -13.28
N ALA A 126 24.11 4.56 -12.99
CA ALA A 126 23.47 5.73 -12.41
C ALA A 126 23.91 5.98 -10.95
N LEU A 127 24.00 4.91 -10.14
CA LEU A 127 24.45 5.03 -8.76
C LEU A 127 25.96 5.34 -8.69
N ASP A 128 26.76 4.69 -9.53
CA ASP A 128 28.19 4.98 -9.66
C ASP A 128 28.40 6.45 -10.09
N ALA A 129 27.66 6.92 -11.09
CA ALA A 129 27.73 8.31 -11.55
C ALA A 129 27.32 9.31 -10.45
N ALA A 130 26.30 9.00 -9.65
CA ALA A 130 25.92 9.82 -8.51
C ALA A 130 27.06 9.90 -7.48
N GLY A 131 27.74 8.79 -7.19
CA GLY A 131 28.91 8.74 -6.31
C GLY A 131 30.05 9.63 -6.82
N GLU A 132 30.39 9.55 -8.11
CA GLU A 132 31.44 10.39 -8.71
C GLU A 132 31.06 11.88 -8.71
N VAL A 133 29.80 12.22 -9.04
CA VAL A 133 29.33 13.62 -8.95
C VAL A 133 29.42 14.15 -7.51
N ILE A 134 29.05 13.34 -6.52
CA ILE A 134 29.17 13.72 -5.11
C ILE A 134 30.65 13.92 -4.74
N LYS A 135 31.54 13.03 -5.16
CA LYS A 135 32.99 13.14 -4.93
C LYS A 135 33.58 14.43 -5.51
N GLU A 136 33.16 14.80 -6.71
CA GLU A 136 33.64 16.00 -7.41
C GLU A 136 33.07 17.30 -6.86
N ARG A 137 31.74 17.36 -6.64
CA ARG A 137 31.03 18.61 -6.31
C ARG A 137 30.77 18.81 -4.83
N TYR A 138 30.68 17.71 -4.09
CA TYR A 138 30.35 17.69 -2.67
C TYR A 138 31.34 16.79 -1.90
N PRO A 139 32.66 17.04 -1.97
CA PRO A 139 33.67 16.13 -1.42
C PRO A 139 33.51 15.88 0.09
N ALA A 140 32.89 16.82 0.83
CA ALA A 140 32.54 16.64 2.24
C ALA A 140 31.46 15.55 2.47
N TYR A 141 30.59 15.31 1.49
CA TYR A 141 29.54 14.28 1.55
C TYR A 141 30.06 12.90 1.15
N TYR A 142 31.11 12.83 0.32
CA TYR A 142 31.57 11.58 -0.27
C TYR A 142 31.96 10.50 0.75
N PRO A 143 32.68 10.78 1.85
CA PRO A 143 32.99 9.77 2.86
C PRO A 143 31.73 9.15 3.50
N ALA A 144 30.68 9.95 3.71
CA ALA A 144 29.41 9.46 4.22
C ALA A 144 28.66 8.65 3.17
N PHE A 145 28.60 9.13 1.92
CA PHE A 145 28.02 8.41 0.79
C PHE A 145 28.65 7.02 0.63
N GLU A 146 29.98 6.96 0.51
CA GLU A 146 30.71 5.71 0.27
C GLU A 146 30.49 4.71 1.41
N ARG A 147 30.49 5.19 2.67
CA ARG A 147 30.19 4.32 3.81
C ARG A 147 28.73 3.82 3.79
N LEU A 148 27.77 4.71 3.52
CA LEU A 148 26.35 4.41 3.62
C LEU A 148 25.85 3.55 2.45
N VAL A 149 26.41 3.71 1.25
CA VAL A 149 25.98 2.94 0.07
C VAL A 149 26.32 1.45 0.23
N HIS A 150 27.38 1.14 0.99
CA HIS A 150 27.73 -0.23 1.38
C HIS A 150 27.02 -0.70 2.66
N GLY A 151 26.21 0.15 3.29
CA GLY A 151 25.38 -0.17 4.45
C GLY A 151 24.05 -0.82 4.09
N THR A 152 23.31 -1.28 5.10
CA THR A 152 22.05 -2.05 4.96
C THR A 152 20.82 -1.24 5.35
N ARG A 153 20.87 0.09 5.29
CA ARG A 153 19.76 0.96 5.69
C ARG A 153 19.50 2.05 4.67
N THR A 154 18.23 2.40 4.49
CA THR A 154 17.78 3.51 3.65
C THR A 154 16.44 4.04 4.17
N TYR A 155 16.11 5.28 3.82
CA TYR A 155 14.72 5.76 3.89
C TYR A 155 13.91 5.25 2.70
N PHE A 156 12.59 5.40 2.77
CA PHE A 156 11.66 4.91 1.74
C PHE A 156 10.68 6.00 1.29
N GLY A 157 10.41 6.05 -0.01
CA GLY A 157 9.31 6.82 -0.60
C GLY A 157 9.54 8.33 -0.74
N ASN A 158 10.72 8.87 -0.49
CA ASN A 158 10.97 10.33 -0.58
C ASN A 158 9.93 11.15 0.22
N MET A 159 9.44 10.58 1.33
CA MET A 159 8.41 11.19 2.17
C MET A 159 9.05 11.85 3.37
N PHE A 160 9.00 13.17 3.46
CA PHE A 160 9.48 13.90 4.63
C PHE A 160 8.76 15.22 4.81
N VAL A 161 8.79 15.76 6.02
CA VAL A 161 8.29 17.09 6.39
C VAL A 161 9.38 17.80 7.19
N THR A 162 9.70 19.03 6.83
CA THR A 162 10.79 19.82 7.43
C THR A 162 10.53 21.32 7.25
N SER A 163 11.41 22.18 7.78
CA SER A 163 11.32 23.63 7.55
C SER A 163 11.52 23.94 6.07
N LYS A 164 10.94 25.04 5.59
CA LYS A 164 11.10 25.42 4.19
C LYS A 164 12.56 25.65 3.81
N GLU A 165 13.36 26.20 4.72
CA GLU A 165 14.79 26.40 4.54
C GLU A 165 15.55 25.08 4.31
N LEU A 166 15.30 24.07 5.17
CA LEU A 166 15.91 22.75 5.03
C LEU A 166 15.45 22.04 3.77
N TYR A 167 14.16 22.17 3.41
CA TYR A 167 13.61 21.63 2.17
C TYR A 167 14.33 22.20 0.94
N ASP A 168 14.54 23.52 0.90
CA ASP A 168 15.21 24.20 -0.21
C ASP A 168 16.69 23.85 -0.31
N SER A 169 17.36 23.75 0.84
CA SER A 169 18.75 23.29 0.93
C SER A 169 18.90 21.86 0.40
N TYR A 170 18.02 20.94 0.83
CA TYR A 170 18.01 19.57 0.34
C TYR A 170 17.74 19.50 -1.17
N CYS A 171 16.72 20.19 -1.67
CA CYS A 171 16.37 20.18 -3.10
C CYS A 171 17.50 20.77 -3.95
N SER A 172 18.09 21.89 -3.52
CA SER A 172 19.23 22.49 -4.22
C SER A 172 20.42 21.54 -4.30
N TRP A 173 20.69 20.76 -3.24
CA TRP A 173 21.75 19.76 -3.23
C TRP A 173 21.41 18.53 -4.08
N LEU A 174 20.19 18.01 -3.97
CA LEU A 174 19.75 16.80 -4.68
C LEU A 174 19.70 17.02 -6.19
N PHE A 175 19.03 18.10 -6.63
CA PHE A 175 18.81 18.34 -8.05
C PHE A 175 20.06 18.84 -8.78
N SER A 176 21.03 19.45 -8.09
CA SER A 176 22.32 19.77 -8.69
C SER A 176 23.14 18.50 -8.99
N ILE A 177 23.02 17.46 -8.15
CA ILE A 177 23.63 16.15 -8.39
C ILE A 177 22.94 15.50 -9.60
N PHE A 178 21.61 15.43 -9.59
CA PHE A 178 20.87 14.78 -10.68
C PHE A 178 21.04 15.47 -12.02
N ALA A 179 21.13 16.80 -12.06
CA ALA A 179 21.42 17.54 -13.28
C ALA A 179 22.78 17.16 -13.91
N GLU A 180 23.76 16.71 -13.12
CA GLU A 180 25.05 16.24 -13.63
C GLU A 180 25.04 14.75 -13.94
N VAL A 181 24.36 13.93 -13.14
CA VAL A 181 24.18 12.51 -13.42
C VAL A 181 23.45 12.31 -14.74
N GLU A 182 22.40 13.09 -15.01
CA GLU A 182 21.63 13.06 -16.25
C GLU A 182 22.50 13.27 -17.50
N LYS A 183 23.60 14.04 -17.40
CA LYS A 183 24.56 14.24 -18.49
C LYS A 183 25.50 13.05 -18.71
N ARG A 184 25.67 12.19 -17.70
CA ARG A 184 26.67 11.09 -17.67
C ARG A 184 26.07 9.73 -17.99
N ILE A 185 24.74 9.59 -17.95
CA ILE A 185 24.07 8.30 -18.15
C ILE A 185 23.07 8.38 -19.31
N CYS A 186 22.94 7.27 -20.04
CA CYS A 186 21.84 7.10 -20.97
C CYS A 186 20.63 6.57 -20.22
N LEU A 187 19.53 7.34 -20.23
CA LEU A 187 18.26 6.95 -19.61
C LEU A 187 17.37 6.09 -20.53
N GLU A 188 17.68 6.05 -21.83
CA GLU A 188 16.95 5.29 -22.84
C GLU A 188 17.73 4.05 -23.28
N THR A 189 17.72 3.03 -22.44
CA THR A 189 18.43 1.76 -22.64
C THR A 189 17.58 0.67 -23.30
N GLY A 190 16.30 0.95 -23.59
CA GLY A 190 15.32 -0.05 -24.03
C GLY A 190 14.74 -0.90 -22.88
N GLU A 191 15.06 -0.56 -21.63
CA GLU A 191 14.50 -1.18 -20.43
C GLU A 191 13.02 -0.76 -20.19
N ASP A 192 12.31 -1.55 -19.38
CA ASP A 192 10.90 -1.30 -19.06
C ASP A 192 10.69 0.02 -18.27
N ALA A 193 9.42 0.44 -18.14
CA ALA A 193 9.06 1.67 -17.44
C ALA A 193 9.50 1.71 -15.96
N TYR A 194 9.74 0.56 -15.33
CA TYR A 194 10.18 0.49 -13.93
C TYR A 194 11.65 0.91 -13.79
N HIS A 195 12.52 0.40 -14.66
CA HIS A 195 13.96 0.65 -14.62
C HIS A 195 14.34 2.09 -15.00
N LYS A 196 13.45 2.80 -15.71
CA LYS A 196 13.63 4.22 -16.05
C LYS A 196 13.60 5.15 -14.84
N ARG A 197 12.96 4.76 -13.73
CA ARG A 197 12.73 5.60 -12.53
C ARG A 197 13.95 5.74 -11.62
N VAL A 198 15.14 5.69 -12.19
CA VAL A 198 16.41 5.53 -11.48
C VAL A 198 16.66 6.63 -10.45
N PHE A 199 16.26 7.88 -10.75
CA PHE A 199 16.45 9.02 -9.84
C PHE A 199 15.57 8.92 -8.60
N GLY A 200 14.34 8.42 -8.74
CA GLY A 200 13.43 8.20 -7.61
C GLY A 200 13.98 7.19 -6.60
N PHE A 201 14.66 6.14 -7.08
CA PHE A 201 15.33 5.18 -6.20
C PHE A 201 16.57 5.78 -5.55
N ILE A 202 17.44 6.44 -6.33
CA ILE A 202 18.67 7.04 -5.80
C ILE A 202 18.34 8.11 -4.73
N SER A 203 17.28 8.91 -4.90
CA SER A 203 16.94 9.98 -3.96
C SER A 203 16.55 9.47 -2.57
N GLU A 204 15.90 8.30 -2.49
CA GLU A 204 15.52 7.69 -1.20
C GLU A 204 16.76 7.43 -0.34
N PHE A 205 17.84 6.95 -0.97
CA PHE A 205 19.14 6.77 -0.34
C PHE A 205 19.86 8.10 -0.09
N LEU A 206 19.83 9.02 -1.05
CA LEU A 206 20.51 10.32 -0.90
C LEU A 206 19.90 11.18 0.22
N LEU A 207 18.62 10.99 0.57
CA LEU A 207 18.05 11.61 1.76
C LEU A 207 18.78 11.15 3.04
N LEU A 208 19.10 9.85 3.16
CA LEU A 208 19.85 9.32 4.29
C LEU A 208 21.27 9.91 4.35
N VAL A 209 21.94 10.03 3.19
CA VAL A 209 23.25 10.67 3.10
C VAL A 209 23.18 12.12 3.57
N TRP A 210 22.21 12.88 3.06
CA TRP A 210 22.05 14.29 3.41
C TRP A 210 21.78 14.50 4.89
N VAL A 211 20.80 13.78 5.46
CA VAL A 211 20.50 13.80 6.90
C VAL A 211 21.75 13.49 7.73
N THR A 212 22.51 12.47 7.33
CA THR A 212 23.70 12.04 8.09
C THR A 212 24.81 13.10 8.08
N VAL A 213 25.06 13.75 6.94
CA VAL A 213 26.11 14.76 6.81
C VAL A 213 25.72 16.07 7.47
N GLN A 214 24.44 16.45 7.39
CA GLN A 214 23.91 17.66 8.02
C GLN A 214 23.74 17.52 9.54
N GLY A 215 23.78 16.29 10.07
CA GLY A 215 23.67 16.05 11.51
C GLY A 215 22.29 16.39 12.08
N LEU A 216 21.24 16.20 11.28
CA LEU A 216 19.87 16.59 11.63
C LEU A 216 19.26 15.69 12.71
N SER A 217 18.47 16.29 13.59
CA SER A 217 17.56 15.59 14.49
C SER A 217 16.36 15.08 13.69
N VAL A 218 16.16 13.76 13.64
CA VAL A 218 15.12 13.13 12.81
C VAL A 218 14.10 12.35 13.64
N CYS A 219 12.82 12.61 13.35
CA CYS A 219 11.71 11.78 13.82
C CYS A 219 11.36 10.73 12.77
N GLU A 220 11.55 9.44 13.09
CA GLU A 220 11.27 8.31 12.21
C GLU A 220 9.89 7.67 12.51
N CYS A 221 8.96 7.81 11.58
CA CYS A 221 7.57 7.38 11.73
C CYS A 221 7.26 6.08 10.96
N LYS A 222 6.31 5.29 11.46
CA LYS A 222 5.71 4.21 10.66
C LYS A 222 4.92 4.83 9.49
N VAL A 223 4.69 4.04 8.45
CA VAL A 223 3.88 4.45 7.29
C VAL A 223 2.58 3.66 7.30
N GLY A 224 1.46 4.37 7.35
CA GLY A 224 0.14 3.82 7.19
C GLY A 224 -0.29 3.89 5.73
N MET A 225 -1.04 2.87 5.29
CA MET A 225 -1.63 2.87 3.96
C MET A 225 -3.12 3.14 4.01
N ILE A 226 -3.56 4.16 3.26
CA ILE A 226 -4.98 4.50 3.12
C ILE A 226 -5.46 3.97 1.77
N GLY A 227 -6.62 3.32 1.76
CA GLY A 227 -7.24 2.79 0.55
C GLY A 227 -6.43 1.69 -0.13
N GLU A 228 -7.01 1.11 -1.18
CA GLU A 228 -6.39 0.03 -1.96
C GLU A 228 -5.74 0.55 -3.24
N LYS A 229 -4.87 -0.28 -3.83
CA LYS A 229 -4.33 0.00 -5.17
C LYS A 229 -5.51 0.11 -6.15
N ALA A 230 -5.47 1.04 -7.10
CA ALA A 230 -6.55 1.17 -8.09
C ALA A 230 -6.77 -0.15 -8.85
N GLU A 231 -5.70 -0.88 -9.11
CA GLU A 231 -5.71 -2.20 -9.75
C GLU A 231 -6.39 -3.26 -8.85
N THR A 232 -6.22 -3.18 -7.53
CA THR A 232 -6.94 -4.04 -6.57
C THR A 232 -8.44 -3.73 -6.62
N ARG A 233 -8.81 -2.45 -6.66
CA ARG A 233 -10.21 -2.03 -6.77
C ARG A 233 -10.82 -2.47 -8.11
N GLU A 234 -10.12 -2.29 -9.22
CA GLU A 234 -10.55 -2.76 -10.54
C GLU A 234 -10.77 -4.27 -10.55
N MET A 235 -9.87 -5.03 -9.92
CA MET A 235 -10.02 -6.48 -9.77
C MET A 235 -11.32 -6.84 -9.02
N LYS A 236 -11.66 -6.12 -7.96
CA LYS A 236 -12.94 -6.31 -7.24
C LYS A 236 -14.15 -5.94 -8.07
N GLU A 237 -14.09 -4.85 -8.83
CA GLU A 237 -15.17 -4.41 -9.71
C GLU A 237 -15.43 -5.45 -10.82
N GLN A 238 -14.38 -6.04 -11.40
CA GLN A 238 -14.50 -7.14 -12.36
C GLN A 238 -15.09 -8.40 -11.72
N LEU A 239 -14.61 -8.79 -10.54
CA LEU A 239 -15.15 -9.94 -9.79
C LEU A 239 -16.62 -9.74 -9.41
N ALA A 240 -17.00 -8.53 -9.00
CA ALA A 240 -18.40 -8.18 -8.76
C ALA A 240 -19.25 -8.38 -10.02
N GLY A 241 -18.73 -8.01 -11.20
CA GLY A 241 -19.38 -8.26 -12.48
C GLY A 241 -19.58 -9.74 -12.79
N TYR A 242 -18.56 -10.57 -12.54
CA TYR A 242 -18.67 -12.02 -12.70
C TYR A 242 -19.69 -12.62 -11.71
N PHE A 243 -19.65 -12.22 -10.44
CA PHE A 243 -20.60 -12.69 -9.43
C PHE A 243 -22.03 -12.32 -9.81
N ALA A 244 -22.28 -11.07 -10.22
CA ALA A 244 -23.61 -10.63 -10.66
C ALA A 244 -24.16 -11.48 -11.82
N ARG A 245 -23.29 -11.91 -12.75
CA ARG A 245 -23.64 -12.83 -13.86
C ARG A 245 -23.65 -14.32 -13.48
N ARG A 246 -23.34 -14.65 -12.22
CA ARG A 246 -23.19 -16.02 -11.69
C ARG A 246 -22.12 -16.84 -12.42
N ASP A 247 -21.14 -16.16 -13.00
CA ASP A 247 -20.08 -16.76 -13.81
C ASP A 247 -18.89 -17.14 -12.92
N VAL A 248 -19.00 -18.31 -12.28
CA VAL A 248 -17.97 -18.85 -11.37
C VAL A 248 -16.67 -19.17 -12.11
N ASP A 249 -16.76 -19.76 -13.30
CA ASP A 249 -15.60 -20.16 -14.08
C ASP A 249 -14.83 -18.95 -14.62
N GLY A 250 -15.56 -17.93 -15.11
CA GLY A 250 -14.98 -16.65 -15.51
C GLY A 250 -14.32 -15.92 -14.33
N ALA A 251 -14.98 -15.86 -13.18
CA ALA A 251 -14.38 -15.28 -11.97
C ALA A 251 -13.08 -15.99 -11.57
N LYS A 252 -13.07 -17.34 -11.61
CA LYS A 252 -11.92 -18.16 -11.27
C LYS A 252 -10.76 -17.95 -12.25
N ALA A 253 -11.04 -17.96 -13.56
CA ALA A 253 -10.04 -17.75 -14.59
C ALA A 253 -9.39 -16.36 -14.45
N TYR A 254 -10.21 -15.32 -14.33
CA TYR A 254 -9.78 -13.94 -14.14
C TYR A 254 -8.92 -13.78 -12.87
N PHE A 255 -9.37 -14.34 -11.75
CA PHE A 255 -8.64 -14.25 -10.48
C PHE A 255 -7.25 -14.90 -10.58
N LEU A 256 -7.17 -16.09 -11.17
CA LEU A 256 -5.91 -16.83 -11.31
C LEU A 256 -4.94 -16.14 -12.28
N GLU A 257 -5.44 -15.54 -13.35
CA GLU A 257 -4.64 -14.75 -14.29
C GLU A 257 -4.06 -13.50 -13.60
N ARG A 258 -4.90 -12.69 -12.95
CA ARG A 258 -4.46 -11.51 -12.20
C ARG A 258 -3.47 -11.87 -11.09
N ARG A 259 -3.65 -13.00 -10.40
CA ARG A 259 -2.70 -13.46 -9.38
C ARG A 259 -1.34 -13.88 -9.96
N LYS A 260 -1.29 -14.39 -11.20
CA LYS A 260 -0.01 -14.69 -11.88
C LYS A 260 0.73 -13.39 -12.20
N GLU A 261 0.03 -12.38 -12.69
CA GLU A 261 0.60 -11.06 -12.99
C GLU A 261 0.97 -10.28 -11.71
N ARG A 262 0.22 -10.48 -10.63
CA ARG A 262 0.39 -9.83 -9.33
C ARG A 262 0.43 -10.87 -8.20
N PRO A 263 1.59 -11.53 -7.98
CA PRO A 263 1.74 -12.50 -6.90
C PRO A 263 1.49 -11.92 -5.50
N ASP A 264 1.66 -10.59 -5.34
CA ASP A 264 1.47 -9.83 -4.11
C ASP A 264 0.00 -9.44 -3.83
N VAL A 265 -0.95 -9.77 -4.73
CA VAL A 265 -2.31 -9.19 -4.69
C VAL A 265 -3.12 -9.55 -3.44
N LEU A 266 -2.82 -10.70 -2.82
CA LEU A 266 -3.46 -11.17 -1.59
C LEU A 266 -2.69 -10.81 -0.31
N MET A 267 -1.57 -10.09 -0.41
CA MET A 267 -0.85 -9.62 0.77
C MET A 267 -1.61 -8.46 1.42
N GLU A 268 -1.49 -8.30 2.75
CA GLU A 268 -2.19 -7.25 3.52
C GLU A 268 -1.95 -5.83 2.97
N ALA A 269 -0.75 -5.58 2.44
CA ALA A 269 -0.40 -4.31 1.81
C ALA A 269 -1.14 -4.03 0.47
N SER A 270 -1.69 -5.07 -0.17
CA SER A 270 -2.36 -4.98 -1.47
C SER A 270 -3.88 -5.13 -1.36
N ASP A 271 -4.37 -6.05 -0.54
CA ASP A 271 -5.78 -6.29 -0.23
C ASP A 271 -6.10 -5.79 1.18
N VAL A 272 -6.06 -4.46 1.34
CA VAL A 272 -6.12 -3.79 2.66
C VAL A 272 -7.43 -4.09 3.39
N THR A 273 -8.52 -4.33 2.65
CA THR A 273 -9.83 -4.70 3.23
C THR A 273 -10.00 -6.22 3.41
N GLY A 274 -9.16 -7.04 2.79
CA GLY A 274 -9.29 -8.50 2.76
C GLY A 274 -10.37 -9.04 1.82
N GLU A 275 -11.06 -8.18 1.06
CA GLU A 275 -12.18 -8.61 0.21
C GLU A 275 -11.74 -9.47 -0.98
N LEU A 276 -10.52 -9.33 -1.52
CA LEU A 276 -10.05 -10.25 -2.56
C LEU A 276 -9.82 -11.66 -2.01
N ARG A 277 -9.36 -11.77 -0.76
CA ARG A 277 -9.31 -13.06 -0.05
C ARG A 277 -10.71 -13.66 0.08
N LEU A 278 -11.71 -12.86 0.45
CA LEU A 278 -13.11 -13.31 0.53
C LEU A 278 -13.65 -13.70 -0.85
N CYS A 279 -13.33 -12.97 -1.92
CA CYS A 279 -13.69 -13.33 -3.29
C CYS A 279 -13.14 -14.71 -3.67
N MET A 280 -11.90 -15.02 -3.29
CA MET A 280 -11.32 -16.35 -3.50
C MET A 280 -12.12 -17.44 -2.76
N GLN A 281 -12.57 -17.18 -1.53
CA GLN A 281 -13.43 -18.09 -0.79
C GLN A 281 -14.81 -18.27 -1.46
N VAL A 282 -15.42 -17.19 -1.95
CA VAL A 282 -16.69 -17.23 -2.69
C VAL A 282 -16.56 -18.08 -3.96
N ILE A 283 -15.52 -17.85 -4.77
CA ILE A 283 -15.24 -18.63 -5.99
C ILE A 283 -15.05 -20.12 -5.66
N ALA A 284 -14.25 -20.43 -4.64
CA ALA A 284 -14.01 -21.80 -4.22
C ALA A 284 -15.30 -22.48 -3.74
N THR A 285 -16.11 -21.75 -2.95
CA THR A 285 -17.38 -22.25 -2.42
C THR A 285 -18.36 -22.53 -3.55
N ALA A 286 -18.60 -21.55 -4.41
CA ALA A 286 -19.54 -21.69 -5.51
C ALA A 286 -19.13 -22.82 -6.47
N GLY A 287 -17.85 -22.94 -6.81
CA GLY A 287 -17.37 -24.02 -7.70
C GLY A 287 -17.48 -25.42 -7.08
N MET A 288 -17.19 -25.56 -5.78
CA MET A 288 -17.34 -26.86 -5.09
C MET A 288 -18.81 -27.22 -4.87
N GLU A 289 -19.66 -26.25 -4.54
CA GLU A 289 -21.11 -26.46 -4.42
C GLU A 289 -21.72 -26.84 -5.75
N GLN A 290 -21.37 -26.17 -6.86
CA GLN A 290 -21.85 -26.52 -8.19
C GLN A 290 -21.52 -27.98 -8.53
N THR A 291 -20.30 -28.41 -8.23
CA THR A 291 -19.84 -29.79 -8.46
C THR A 291 -20.59 -30.79 -7.59
N ARG A 292 -20.85 -30.46 -6.32
CA ARG A 292 -21.40 -31.39 -5.32
C ARG A 292 -22.92 -31.46 -5.31
N TYR A 293 -23.58 -30.34 -5.55
CA TYR A 293 -25.02 -30.15 -5.36
C TYR A 293 -25.75 -29.78 -6.66
N GLY A 294 -25.04 -29.51 -7.76
CA GLY A 294 -25.65 -29.08 -9.03
C GLY A 294 -26.18 -27.64 -9.03
N THR A 295 -26.09 -26.95 -7.90
CA THR A 295 -26.42 -25.53 -7.70
C THR A 295 -25.35 -24.93 -6.79
N ASN A 296 -25.26 -23.60 -6.74
CA ASN A 296 -24.26 -22.92 -5.93
C ASN A 296 -24.76 -21.63 -5.28
N LEU A 297 -23.97 -21.10 -4.35
CA LEU A 297 -24.20 -19.87 -3.61
C LEU A 297 -24.67 -18.69 -4.47
N LEU A 298 -24.09 -18.50 -5.66
CA LEU A 298 -24.39 -17.35 -6.51
C LEU A 298 -25.81 -17.38 -7.09
N GLU A 299 -26.48 -18.54 -7.05
CA GLU A 299 -27.91 -18.63 -7.39
C GLU A 299 -28.80 -17.96 -6.33
N ARG A 300 -28.35 -17.96 -5.06
CA ARG A 300 -29.08 -17.39 -3.93
C ARG A 300 -28.68 -15.94 -3.64
N GLU A 301 -27.40 -15.62 -3.73
CA GLU A 301 -26.87 -14.27 -3.51
C GLU A 301 -25.68 -14.01 -4.42
N ASN A 302 -25.75 -12.93 -5.20
CA ASN A 302 -24.73 -12.57 -6.18
C ASN A 302 -24.29 -11.11 -6.09
N ARG A 303 -24.82 -10.34 -5.12
CA ARG A 303 -24.43 -8.96 -4.89
C ARG A 303 -23.12 -8.95 -4.10
N PHE A 304 -22.11 -8.30 -4.67
CA PHE A 304 -20.76 -8.28 -4.11
C PHE A 304 -20.71 -7.88 -2.63
N LYS A 305 -21.38 -6.78 -2.26
CA LYS A 305 -21.40 -6.28 -0.88
C LYS A 305 -21.96 -7.30 0.12
N GLU A 306 -23.06 -7.96 -0.23
CA GLU A 306 -23.71 -8.95 0.64
C GLU A 306 -22.85 -10.21 0.76
N LEU A 307 -22.20 -10.64 -0.33
CA LEU A 307 -21.24 -11.74 -0.32
C LEU A 307 -20.03 -11.44 0.59
N MET A 308 -19.45 -10.25 0.51
CA MET A 308 -18.32 -9.87 1.37
C MET A 308 -18.73 -9.85 2.84
N GLN A 309 -19.89 -9.29 3.17
CA GLN A 309 -20.41 -9.29 4.55
C GLN A 309 -20.69 -10.71 5.06
N MET A 310 -21.28 -11.56 4.22
CA MET A 310 -21.58 -12.95 4.58
C MET A 310 -20.31 -13.75 4.88
N PHE A 311 -19.29 -13.64 4.03
CA PHE A 311 -18.04 -14.39 4.17
C PHE A 311 -17.12 -13.83 5.24
N ASP A 312 -17.07 -12.50 5.43
CA ASP A 312 -16.39 -11.91 6.58
C ASP A 312 -16.99 -12.40 7.90
N ARG A 313 -18.33 -12.44 7.98
CA ARG A 313 -19.01 -12.96 9.16
C ARG A 313 -18.75 -14.45 9.37
N LEU A 314 -18.66 -15.25 8.29
CA LEU A 314 -18.27 -16.65 8.37
C LEU A 314 -16.84 -16.81 8.91
N ASP A 315 -15.87 -16.04 8.42
CA ASP A 315 -14.48 -16.03 8.90
C ASP A 315 -14.42 -15.66 10.40
N GLN A 316 -15.18 -14.66 10.83
CA GLN A 316 -15.28 -14.27 12.25
C GLN A 316 -15.91 -15.35 13.14
N ILE A 317 -16.86 -16.12 12.62
CA ILE A 317 -17.45 -17.27 13.33
C ILE A 317 -16.39 -18.36 13.49
N VAL A 318 -15.69 -18.73 12.41
CA VAL A 318 -14.61 -19.73 12.46
C VAL A 318 -13.52 -19.30 13.44
N TYR A 319 -13.11 -18.03 13.42
CA TYR A 319 -12.17 -17.48 14.39
C TYR A 319 -12.67 -17.64 15.83
N ARG A 320 -13.94 -17.37 16.11
CA ARG A 320 -14.48 -17.52 17.47
C ARG A 320 -14.50 -18.97 17.93
N TYR A 321 -14.94 -19.92 17.11
CA TYR A 321 -14.88 -21.34 17.46
C TYR A 321 -13.45 -21.80 17.74
N ARG A 322 -12.47 -21.34 16.96
CA ARG A 322 -11.05 -21.65 17.20
C ARG A 322 -10.57 -21.22 18.58
N ASN A 323 -11.02 -20.06 19.03
CA ASN A 323 -10.59 -19.44 20.28
C ASN A 323 -11.53 -19.77 21.46
N GLY A 324 -12.53 -20.64 21.27
CA GLY A 324 -13.52 -20.96 22.31
C GLY A 324 -14.45 -19.80 22.68
N LEU A 325 -14.67 -18.86 21.74
CA LEU A 325 -15.45 -17.62 21.90
C LEU A 325 -16.78 -17.66 21.13
N GLN A 326 -17.25 -18.84 20.73
CA GLN A 326 -18.47 -19.01 19.94
C GLN A 326 -19.73 -18.59 20.71
N LYS A 327 -20.71 -18.08 19.98
CA LYS A 327 -22.01 -17.62 20.54
C LYS A 327 -23.18 -18.33 19.88
N LYS A 328 -24.35 -18.35 20.52
CA LYS A 328 -25.57 -18.96 19.95
C LYS A 328 -25.97 -18.30 18.63
N GLU A 329 -25.77 -16.99 18.50
CA GLU A 329 -26.06 -16.22 17.29
C GLU A 329 -25.23 -16.69 16.09
N ASP A 330 -24.09 -17.34 16.33
CA ASP A 330 -23.23 -17.84 15.26
C ASP A 330 -23.88 -19.03 14.55
N ALA A 331 -24.42 -19.98 15.32
CA ALA A 331 -25.17 -21.09 14.77
C ALA A 331 -26.44 -20.62 14.05
N VAL A 332 -27.12 -19.60 14.60
CA VAL A 332 -28.32 -19.00 13.99
C VAL A 332 -27.98 -18.39 12.62
N PHE A 333 -26.94 -17.57 12.56
CA PHE A 333 -26.46 -16.98 11.31
C PHE A 333 -26.13 -18.04 10.26
N LEU A 334 -25.37 -19.08 10.64
CA LEU A 334 -25.00 -20.17 9.71
C LEU A 334 -26.22 -20.89 9.13
N LYS A 335 -27.29 -21.03 9.93
CA LYS A 335 -28.55 -21.66 9.53
C LYS A 335 -29.37 -20.74 8.63
N GLU A 336 -29.63 -19.51 9.07
CA GLU A 336 -30.45 -18.53 8.34
C GLU A 336 -29.84 -18.13 6.98
N GLN A 337 -28.52 -17.93 6.93
CA GLN A 337 -27.82 -17.65 5.69
C GLN A 337 -27.61 -18.89 4.83
N GLY A 338 -28.04 -20.07 5.28
CA GLY A 338 -27.90 -21.32 4.55
C GLY A 338 -26.46 -21.63 4.17
N ILE A 339 -25.51 -21.41 5.10
CA ILE A 339 -24.09 -21.71 4.89
C ILE A 339 -23.93 -23.23 4.80
N THR A 340 -23.38 -23.72 3.69
CA THR A 340 -23.21 -25.15 3.47
C THR A 340 -22.00 -25.71 4.20
N ASP A 341 -21.97 -27.03 4.36
CA ASP A 341 -20.80 -27.75 4.85
C ASP A 341 -19.56 -27.47 3.97
N THR A 342 -19.76 -27.32 2.66
CA THR A 342 -18.70 -26.98 1.71
C THR A 342 -18.11 -25.59 2.00
N ALA A 343 -18.95 -24.57 2.17
CA ALA A 343 -18.52 -23.22 2.52
C ALA A 343 -17.75 -23.21 3.85
N LEU A 344 -18.26 -23.91 4.85
CA LEU A 344 -17.64 -24.01 6.17
C LEU A 344 -16.28 -24.70 6.12
N LEU A 345 -16.15 -25.80 5.36
CA LEU A 345 -14.87 -26.49 5.18
C LEU A 345 -13.83 -25.61 4.48
N ILE A 346 -14.25 -24.76 3.54
CA ILE A 346 -13.36 -23.81 2.86
C ILE A 346 -12.88 -22.74 3.85
N ALA A 347 -13.76 -22.16 4.65
CA ALA A 347 -13.39 -21.17 5.67
C ALA A 347 -12.45 -21.74 6.76
N LEU A 348 -12.55 -23.05 7.05
CA LEU A 348 -11.66 -23.74 7.98
C LEU A 348 -10.25 -24.01 7.41
N ARG A 349 -10.05 -23.97 6.09
CA ARG A 349 -8.74 -24.18 5.45
C ARG A 349 -7.87 -22.93 5.55
N ILE A 350 -7.32 -22.69 6.74
CA ILE A 350 -6.37 -21.61 7.00
C ILE A 350 -4.97 -22.22 7.22
N PRO A 351 -3.88 -21.62 6.68
CA PRO A 351 -2.52 -22.11 6.89
C PRO A 351 -2.15 -22.16 8.38
N GLY A 352 -1.71 -23.32 8.87
CA GLY A 352 -1.20 -23.51 10.24
C GLY A 352 -1.97 -24.54 11.08
N ASP A 353 -3.24 -24.82 10.78
CA ASP A 353 -4.00 -25.85 11.47
C ASP A 353 -3.74 -27.25 10.87
N ASP A 354 -3.59 -28.26 11.72
CA ASP A 354 -3.58 -29.65 11.28
C ASP A 354 -5.00 -30.14 10.89
N ALA A 355 -5.04 -31.23 10.11
CA ALA A 355 -6.29 -31.79 9.61
C ALA A 355 -7.22 -32.32 10.74
N ALA A 356 -6.66 -32.70 11.89
CA ALA A 356 -7.44 -33.20 13.01
C ALA A 356 -8.21 -32.07 13.69
N ARG A 357 -7.55 -30.93 13.93
CA ARG A 357 -8.17 -29.73 14.49
C ARG A 357 -9.26 -29.17 13.56
N GLN A 358 -9.03 -29.17 12.25
CA GLN A 358 -10.05 -28.77 11.28
C GLN A 358 -11.30 -29.66 11.36
N LYS A 359 -11.11 -30.97 11.49
CA LYS A 359 -12.22 -31.93 11.62
C LYS A 359 -12.99 -31.76 12.92
N GLU A 360 -12.30 -31.50 14.03
CA GLU A 360 -12.89 -31.21 15.33
C GLU A 360 -13.76 -29.94 15.27
N LEU A 361 -13.21 -28.84 14.77
CA LEU A 361 -13.94 -27.57 14.63
C LEU A 361 -15.15 -27.72 13.71
N PHE A 362 -15.00 -28.41 12.58
CA PHE A 362 -16.12 -28.69 11.68
C PHE A 362 -17.23 -29.48 12.39
N ALA A 363 -16.88 -30.52 13.15
CA ALA A 363 -17.84 -31.31 13.91
C ALA A 363 -18.55 -30.49 14.98
N GLN A 364 -17.82 -29.62 15.69
CA GLN A 364 -18.37 -28.73 16.71
C GLN A 364 -19.38 -27.74 16.10
N ILE A 365 -18.98 -27.02 15.05
CA ILE A 365 -19.83 -26.02 14.39
C ILE A 365 -21.09 -26.66 13.80
N THR A 366 -20.95 -27.83 13.17
CA THR A 366 -22.11 -28.54 12.60
C THR A 366 -23.04 -29.12 13.67
N ALA A 367 -22.52 -29.52 14.84
CA ALA A 367 -23.34 -29.94 15.97
C ALA A 367 -24.16 -28.77 16.54
N ASP A 368 -23.52 -27.62 16.75
CA ASP A 368 -24.20 -26.41 17.26
C ASP A 368 -25.27 -25.92 16.27
N LYS A 369 -24.99 -25.99 14.96
CA LYS A 369 -25.97 -25.68 13.91
C LYS A 369 -27.18 -26.63 13.94
N LYS A 370 -26.98 -27.93 14.14
CA LYS A 370 -28.05 -28.95 14.24
C LYS A 370 -28.87 -28.84 15.52
N ALA A 371 -28.25 -28.42 16.62
CA ALA A 371 -28.95 -28.25 17.90
C ALA A 371 -30.11 -27.24 17.81
N LEU A 372 -30.03 -26.29 16.86
CA LEU A 372 -31.11 -25.34 16.55
C LEU A 372 -32.34 -25.97 15.88
N ASP A 373 -32.22 -27.16 15.30
CA ASP A 373 -33.37 -27.90 14.74
C ASP A 373 -34.18 -28.59 15.85
N GLY A 374 -33.55 -28.87 17.00
CA GLY A 374 -34.18 -29.50 18.16
C GLY A 374 -34.92 -28.55 19.11
N THR A 375 -34.89 -27.22 18.87
CA THR A 375 -35.45 -26.22 19.80
C THR A 375 -36.86 -25.72 19.41
N THR A 376 -37.46 -26.22 18.33
CA THR A 376 -38.81 -25.80 17.88
C THR A 376 -39.93 -26.81 18.18
N ALA A 377 -39.79 -27.64 19.24
CA ALA A 377 -40.82 -28.62 19.61
C ALA A 377 -41.47 -28.43 20.98
N ASP A 378 -41.00 -27.51 21.84
CA ASP A 378 -41.58 -27.31 23.18
C ASP A 378 -41.85 -25.83 23.45
N THR A 379 -43.00 -25.31 22.98
CA THR A 379 -43.81 -24.27 23.64
C THR A 379 -45.05 -23.93 22.78
N VAL A 380 -45.92 -24.91 22.56
CA VAL A 380 -47.36 -24.64 22.39
C VAL A 380 -48.13 -25.71 23.16
N THR A 381 -48.54 -25.38 24.38
CA THR A 381 -49.60 -25.93 25.24
C THR A 381 -49.26 -25.49 26.67
N VAL A 382 -50.01 -24.66 27.38
CA VAL A 382 -51.42 -24.21 27.37
C VAL A 382 -51.47 -22.71 27.64
#